data_AF-A0A535PER2-F1
#
_entry.id   AF-A0A535PER2-F1
#
_cell.length_a   1.000
_cell.length_b   1.000
_cell.length_c   1.000
_cell.angle_alpha   90.00
_cell.angle_beta   90.00
_cell.angle_gamma   90.00
#
_symmetry.space_group_name_H-M   'P 1'
#
loop_
_entity.id
_entity.type
_entity.pdbx_description
1 polymer ?
#
loop_
_entity_poly.entity_id
_entity_poly.type
_entity_poly.pdbx_seq_one_letter_code
_entity_poly.pdbx_strand_id
1 'polypeptide(L)'
;MATGDGPFDITTHTNTGDRVLGIHIAPPSPPGQFLESWVDLLLVKGFDAGQPILYLSTDAGDPLASVLERSTFVPALAKAAYNGGDDFLGSSRERLFGFLNGQTGTNNEQSQGFVHLVKDGHASEDASAANTALIDALRKGGDLLNVFGDFPTLKDPRHSRAYSPLWDAQLGQWTQKAIDEGLNKRQIDENVVFNLAATRPDLITGPGGAPYGSVGIDINCAVIGFTDEAPTANLVDPVPNSQFPPR
;
A
#
# COMPACT_ATOMS: atom_id res chain seq x y z
N MET A 1 20.88 3.44 6.93
CA MET A 1 21.54 2.20 7.37
C MET A 1 21.99 2.41 8.81
N ALA A 2 21.21 1.93 9.79
CA ALA A 2 21.56 2.05 11.21
C ALA A 2 22.70 1.07 11.53
N THR A 3 23.83 1.57 12.05
CA THR A 3 25.07 0.80 12.20
C THR A 3 25.34 0.30 13.64
N GLY A 4 24.39 0.39 14.58
CA GLY A 4 24.58 0.10 16.02
C GLY A 4 25.57 1.09 16.67
N ASP A 5 25.48 1.57 17.92
CA ASP A 5 24.70 1.27 19.12
C ASP A 5 24.13 2.60 19.68
N GLY A 6 23.54 3.43 18.81
CA GLY A 6 23.03 4.75 19.21
C GLY A 6 21.68 4.67 19.92
N PRO A 7 21.22 5.71 20.62
CA PRO A 7 19.80 5.77 20.95
C PRO A 7 19.02 5.72 19.63
N PHE A 8 18.29 4.63 19.43
CA PHE A 8 17.40 4.48 18.29
C PHE A 8 16.29 5.52 18.42
N ASP A 9 16.17 6.38 17.42
CA ASP A 9 15.14 7.40 17.38
C ASP A 9 13.86 6.84 16.77
N ILE A 10 13.09 6.12 17.59
CA ILE A 10 11.76 5.59 17.24
C ILE A 10 10.64 6.63 17.38
N THR A 11 10.99 7.90 17.68
CA THR A 11 10.02 8.98 17.83
C THR A 11 9.95 9.83 16.57
N THR A 12 11.09 10.30 16.07
CA THR A 12 11.18 11.13 14.86
C THR A 12 11.86 10.43 13.69
N HIS A 13 12.17 9.13 13.84
CA HIS A 13 12.72 8.23 12.81
C HIS A 13 13.96 8.76 12.09
N THR A 14 14.78 9.59 12.75
CA THR A 14 15.97 10.18 12.12
C THR A 14 17.04 9.14 11.77
N ASN A 15 17.05 7.99 12.45
CA ASN A 15 18.01 6.91 12.24
C ASN A 15 17.40 5.49 12.27
N THR A 16 16.08 5.36 12.27
CA THR A 16 15.34 4.08 12.19
C THR A 16 14.40 4.10 10.98
N GLY A 17 13.85 2.95 10.58
CA GLY A 17 12.80 2.94 9.56
C GLY A 17 11.54 3.63 10.04
N ASP A 18 10.81 4.29 9.15
CA ASP A 18 9.68 5.18 9.45
C ASP A 18 8.44 4.48 10.04
N ARG A 19 8.39 3.14 9.95
CA ARG A 19 7.35 2.30 10.57
C ARG A 19 7.79 1.60 11.84
N VAL A 20 9.02 1.82 12.31
CA VAL A 20 9.53 1.19 13.52
C VAL A 20 9.01 1.95 14.74
N LEU A 21 8.23 1.26 15.57
CA LEU A 21 7.70 1.80 16.82
C LEU A 21 8.56 1.46 18.04
N GLY A 22 9.45 0.48 17.91
CA GLY A 22 10.25 -0.08 19.01
C GLY A 22 11.33 -1.01 18.50
N ILE A 23 12.48 -1.03 19.18
CA ILE A 23 13.60 -1.93 18.89
C ILE A 23 14.05 -2.57 20.19
N HIS A 24 14.07 -3.90 20.22
CA HIS A 24 14.33 -4.70 21.41
C HIS A 24 15.53 -5.60 21.14
N ILE A 25 16.70 -5.17 21.60
CA ILE A 25 17.96 -5.88 21.40
C ILE A 25 18.16 -6.89 22.51
N ALA A 26 18.35 -8.15 22.14
CA ALA A 26 18.70 -9.21 23.07
C ALA A 26 20.05 -8.93 23.74
N PRO A 27 20.23 -9.38 25.00
CA PRO A 27 21.55 -9.36 25.61
C PRO A 27 22.51 -10.32 24.90
N PRO A 28 23.82 -10.28 25.20
CA PRO A 28 24.80 -11.22 24.66
C PRO A 28 24.33 -12.67 24.80
N SER A 29 24.37 -13.41 23.70
CA SER A 29 23.89 -14.79 23.70
C SER A 29 24.89 -15.74 24.39
N PRO A 30 24.41 -16.76 25.14
CA PRO A 30 25.27 -17.83 25.63
C PRO A 30 25.97 -18.58 24.50
N PRO A 31 27.13 -19.23 24.74
CA PRO A 31 27.79 -20.05 23.73
C PRO A 31 26.88 -21.11 23.13
N GLY A 32 26.79 -21.15 21.80
CA GLY A 32 25.96 -22.11 21.06
C GLY A 32 24.47 -21.78 21.01
N GLN A 33 24.05 -20.60 21.46
CA GLN A 33 22.66 -20.13 21.41
C GLN A 33 22.58 -18.77 20.72
N PHE A 34 21.39 -18.44 20.20
CA PHE A 34 21.02 -17.09 19.78
C PHE A 34 19.81 -16.64 20.62
N LEU A 35 19.95 -15.49 21.28
CA LEU A 35 18.82 -14.79 21.87
C LEU A 35 18.26 -13.82 20.82
N GLU A 36 16.94 -13.82 20.67
CA GLU A 36 16.27 -13.08 19.61
C GLU A 36 16.10 -11.60 19.96
N SER A 37 16.48 -10.75 19.02
CA SER A 37 16.08 -9.33 19.01
C SER A 37 14.84 -9.18 18.15
N TRP A 38 13.99 -8.20 18.45
CA TRP A 38 12.75 -7.98 17.71
C TRP A 38 12.40 -6.50 17.60
N VAL A 39 11.46 -6.18 16.72
CA VAL A 39 11.01 -4.81 16.45
C VAL A 39 9.49 -4.73 16.48
N ASP A 40 8.96 -3.62 16.97
CA ASP A 40 7.56 -3.26 16.82
C ASP A 40 7.39 -2.52 15.48
N LEU A 41 6.46 -2.98 14.64
CA LEU A 41 6.20 -2.40 13.33
C LEU A 41 4.76 -1.91 13.23
N LEU A 42 4.60 -0.70 12.68
CA LEU A 42 3.30 -0.15 12.32
C LEU A 42 2.86 -0.70 10.96
N LEU A 43 1.93 -1.65 10.97
CA LEU A 43 1.36 -2.23 9.75
C LEU A 43 0.35 -1.27 9.08
N VAL A 44 0.15 -1.50 7.78
CA VAL A 44 -0.82 -0.81 6.93
C VAL A 44 -2.00 -1.73 6.67
N LYS A 45 -3.19 -1.16 6.50
CA LYS A 45 -4.37 -1.90 6.06
C LYS A 45 -4.64 -1.66 4.59
N GLY A 46 -5.02 -2.71 3.89
CA GLY A 46 -5.42 -2.66 2.49
C GLY A 46 -6.43 -3.74 2.15
N PHE A 47 -6.63 -3.93 0.85
CA PHE A 47 -7.51 -4.94 0.31
C PHE A 47 -6.82 -5.72 -0.80
N ASP A 48 -7.24 -6.96 -0.97
CA ASP A 48 -6.92 -7.80 -2.13
C ASP A 48 -8.13 -8.69 -2.38
N ALA A 49 -8.57 -8.78 -3.63
CA ALA A 49 -9.71 -9.61 -4.05
C ALA A 49 -10.96 -9.44 -3.16
N GLY A 50 -11.22 -8.21 -2.71
CA GLY A 50 -12.32 -7.87 -1.79
C GLY A 50 -12.06 -8.15 -0.30
N GLN A 51 -10.96 -8.79 0.05
CA GLN A 51 -10.63 -9.23 1.41
C GLN A 51 -9.65 -8.29 2.11
N PRO A 52 -9.80 -8.04 3.43
CA PRO A 52 -8.94 -7.15 4.19
C PRO A 52 -7.58 -7.78 4.51
N ILE A 53 -6.51 -7.10 4.11
CA ILE A 53 -5.12 -7.51 4.32
C ILE A 53 -4.33 -6.53 5.18
N LEU A 54 -3.22 -7.03 5.73
CA LEU A 54 -2.19 -6.26 6.41
C LEU A 54 -0.90 -6.33 5.61
N TYR A 55 -0.25 -5.21 5.42
CA TYR A 55 1.03 -5.12 4.71
C TYR A 55 1.99 -4.16 5.41
N LEU A 56 3.25 -4.17 5.00
CA LEU A 56 4.32 -3.33 5.54
C LEU A 56 5.03 -2.60 4.41
N SER A 57 4.92 -1.27 4.37
CA SER A 57 5.67 -0.41 3.44
C SER A 57 7.04 -0.05 4.02
N THR A 58 8.13 -0.56 3.43
CA THR A 58 9.48 -0.31 3.96
C THR A 58 10.20 0.81 3.22
N ASP A 59 10.09 0.84 1.89
CA ASP A 59 10.84 1.75 1.03
C ASP A 59 9.95 2.27 -0.10
N ALA A 60 10.18 3.50 -0.55
CA ALA A 60 9.55 4.03 -1.76
C ALA A 60 10.55 4.84 -2.61
N GLY A 61 10.36 4.77 -3.92
CA GLY A 61 11.19 5.45 -4.91
C GLY A 61 10.88 6.93 -5.08
N ASP A 62 9.73 7.39 -4.57
CA ASP A 62 9.20 8.73 -4.73
C ASP A 62 9.03 9.43 -3.36
N PRO A 63 9.38 10.72 -3.22
CA PRO A 63 9.29 11.42 -1.94
C PRO A 63 7.86 11.58 -1.42
N LEU A 64 6.86 11.76 -2.28
CA LEU A 64 5.46 11.86 -1.86
C LEU A 64 4.97 10.50 -1.36
N ALA A 65 5.23 9.43 -2.13
CA ALA A 65 4.91 8.07 -1.70
C ALA A 65 5.59 7.74 -0.38
N SER A 66 6.86 8.13 -0.20
CA SER A 66 7.60 7.92 1.05
C SER A 66 6.93 8.52 2.27
N VAL A 67 6.39 9.74 2.14
CA VAL A 67 5.63 10.40 3.21
C VAL A 67 4.30 9.70 3.47
N LEU A 68 3.52 9.43 2.43
CA LEU A 68 2.17 8.87 2.57
C LEU A 68 2.19 7.43 3.09
N GLU A 69 3.13 6.62 2.60
CA GLU A 69 3.34 5.24 3.02
C GLU A 69 4.19 5.14 4.29
N ARG A 70 4.66 6.26 4.87
CA ARG A 70 5.62 6.29 5.99
C ARG A 70 6.74 5.29 5.77
N SER A 71 7.44 5.41 4.65
CA SER A 71 8.48 4.50 4.21
C SER A 71 9.76 5.24 3.93
N THR A 72 10.89 4.54 4.02
CA THR A 72 12.19 5.15 3.78
C THR A 72 12.33 5.56 2.31
N PHE A 73 12.74 6.82 2.09
CA PHE A 73 12.93 7.33 0.74
C PHE A 73 14.20 6.73 0.10
N VAL A 74 14.00 5.93 -0.94
CA VAL A 74 15.05 5.23 -1.68
C VAL A 74 14.93 5.56 -3.18
N PRO A 75 15.48 6.69 -3.65
CA PRO A 75 15.33 7.13 -5.06
C PRO A 75 15.94 6.16 -6.08
N ALA A 76 16.80 5.24 -5.66
CA ALA A 76 17.29 4.16 -6.52
C ALA A 76 16.18 3.15 -6.88
N LEU A 77 15.16 3.00 -6.04
CA LEU A 77 14.05 2.08 -6.25
C LEU A 77 13.22 2.46 -7.50
N ALA A 78 13.04 3.77 -7.74
CA ALA A 78 12.39 4.30 -8.94
C ALA A 78 13.13 3.97 -10.26
N LYS A 79 14.34 3.40 -10.18
CA LYS A 79 15.13 2.94 -11.34
C LYS A 79 15.09 1.43 -11.53
N ALA A 80 14.30 0.69 -10.74
CA ALA A 80 14.09 -0.73 -10.97
C ALA A 80 13.57 -0.94 -12.40
N ALA A 81 13.97 -2.03 -13.07
CA ALA A 81 13.57 -2.26 -14.45
C ALA A 81 12.05 -2.46 -14.59
N TYR A 82 11.51 -2.21 -15.79
CA TYR A 82 10.12 -2.49 -16.18
C TYR A 82 9.05 -1.67 -15.43
N ASN A 83 9.28 -0.37 -15.24
CA ASN A 83 8.24 0.53 -14.73
C ASN A 83 6.99 0.54 -15.64
N GLY A 84 5.80 0.46 -15.03
CA GLY A 84 4.53 0.25 -15.73
C GLY A 84 4.40 -1.12 -16.41
N GLY A 85 5.32 -2.05 -16.17
CA GLY A 85 5.41 -3.35 -16.82
C GLY A 85 5.12 -4.51 -15.88
N ASP A 86 3.99 -4.46 -15.15
CA ASP A 86 3.45 -5.64 -14.46
C ASP A 86 3.42 -6.86 -15.40
N ASP A 87 3.74 -8.06 -14.91
CA ASP A 87 3.78 -9.31 -15.71
C ASP A 87 4.65 -9.28 -17.00
N PHE A 88 5.46 -8.24 -17.25
CA PHE A 88 6.40 -8.24 -18.36
C PHE A 88 7.50 -9.28 -18.15
N LEU A 89 8.00 -9.87 -19.24
CA LEU A 89 9.12 -10.81 -19.16
C LEU A 89 10.33 -10.13 -18.51
N GLY A 90 10.69 -10.60 -17.31
CA GLY A 90 11.79 -10.06 -16.51
C GLY A 90 11.39 -8.94 -15.54
N SER A 91 10.10 -8.59 -15.47
CA SER A 91 9.56 -7.74 -14.41
C SER A 91 9.41 -8.52 -13.12
N SER A 92 9.71 -7.85 -12.00
CA SER A 92 9.50 -8.36 -10.65
C SER A 92 8.57 -7.41 -9.90
N ARG A 93 7.60 -6.83 -10.60
CA ARG A 93 6.69 -5.82 -10.07
C ARG A 93 5.28 -6.36 -10.12
N GLU A 94 4.47 -5.94 -9.16
CA GLU A 94 3.04 -6.22 -9.06
C GLU A 94 2.27 -4.89 -8.89
N ARG A 95 0.95 -4.84 -9.10
CA ARG A 95 0.21 -3.55 -9.15
C ARG A 95 -0.46 -3.17 -7.84
N LEU A 96 -0.19 -1.96 -7.37
CA LEU A 96 -0.83 -1.38 -6.18
C LEU A 96 -1.74 -0.25 -6.60
N PHE A 97 -3.02 -0.34 -6.29
CA PHE A 97 -4.03 0.61 -6.71
C PHE A 97 -4.32 1.58 -5.56
N GLY A 98 -3.93 2.85 -5.77
CA GLY A 98 -4.15 3.95 -4.86
C GLY A 98 -5.13 4.97 -5.43
N PHE A 99 -5.73 5.79 -4.57
CA PHE A 99 -6.67 6.83 -4.99
C PHE A 99 -6.23 8.19 -4.44
N LEU A 100 -6.15 9.20 -5.29
CA LEU A 100 -5.81 10.56 -4.89
C LEU A 100 -6.91 11.17 -4.01
N ASN A 101 -8.17 10.95 -4.39
CA ASN A 101 -9.36 11.44 -3.70
C ASN A 101 -10.37 10.28 -3.48
N GLY A 102 -11.51 10.60 -2.89
CA GLY A 102 -12.54 9.64 -2.52
C GLY A 102 -13.46 10.26 -1.48
N GLN A 103 -14.32 9.45 -0.89
CA GLN A 103 -15.01 9.88 0.32
C GLN A 103 -14.03 9.93 1.50
N THR A 104 -14.38 10.71 2.53
CA THR A 104 -13.56 10.90 3.74
C THR A 104 -14.43 10.82 5.00
N GLY A 105 -13.78 10.80 6.16
CA GLY A 105 -14.41 10.75 7.47
C GLY A 105 -14.15 9.43 8.20
N THR A 106 -13.79 9.54 9.47
CA THR A 106 -13.49 8.41 10.37
C THR A 106 -14.66 7.48 10.65
N ASN A 107 -15.90 7.94 10.42
CA ASN A 107 -17.12 7.14 10.57
C ASN A 107 -17.75 6.74 9.23
N ASN A 108 -17.06 6.98 8.11
CA ASN A 108 -17.56 6.65 6.79
C ASN A 108 -16.85 5.40 6.25
N GLU A 109 -17.64 4.33 6.05
CA GLU A 109 -17.14 3.04 5.52
C GLU A 109 -16.63 3.12 4.09
N GLN A 110 -16.93 4.21 3.37
CA GLN A 110 -16.45 4.44 2.00
C GLN A 110 -15.19 5.30 1.94
N SER A 111 -14.65 5.71 3.09
CA SER A 111 -13.44 6.55 3.11
C SER A 111 -12.24 5.83 2.52
N GLN A 112 -11.50 6.46 1.63
CA GLN A 112 -10.31 5.88 0.98
C GLN A 112 -9.48 6.98 0.32
N GLY A 113 -8.19 6.71 0.16
CA GLY A 113 -7.29 7.51 -0.67
C GLY A 113 -6.58 8.62 0.08
N PHE A 114 -5.78 9.39 -0.65
CA PHE A 114 -4.77 10.27 -0.06
C PHE A 114 -5.40 11.44 0.69
N VAL A 115 -6.50 11.98 0.17
CA VAL A 115 -7.26 13.02 0.86
C VAL A 115 -7.86 12.51 2.18
N HIS A 116 -8.27 11.24 2.25
CA HIS A 116 -8.71 10.61 3.50
C HIS A 116 -7.55 10.46 4.48
N LEU A 117 -6.42 9.88 4.05
CA LEU A 117 -5.23 9.74 4.88
C LEU A 117 -4.77 11.10 5.47
N VAL A 118 -4.74 12.15 4.65
CA VAL A 118 -4.29 13.47 5.10
C VAL A 118 -5.28 14.11 6.10
N LYS A 119 -6.59 13.98 5.85
CA LYS A 119 -7.61 14.62 6.71
C LYS A 119 -7.91 13.86 8.00
N ASP A 120 -7.90 12.53 7.93
CA ASP A 120 -8.41 11.65 8.97
C ASP A 120 -7.33 10.69 9.52
N GLY A 121 -6.19 10.55 8.83
CA GLY A 121 -5.16 9.52 9.05
C GLY A 121 -3.82 10.02 9.59
N HIS A 122 -3.78 11.27 10.05
CA HIS A 122 -2.61 11.86 10.74
C HIS A 122 -1.31 11.77 9.91
N ALA A 123 -1.39 11.96 8.59
CA ALA A 123 -0.27 11.78 7.65
C ALA A 123 0.98 12.61 7.98
N SER A 124 0.81 13.75 8.65
CA SER A 124 1.90 14.66 9.03
C SER A 124 2.49 14.40 10.42
N GLU A 125 1.98 13.42 11.16
CA GLU A 125 2.43 13.11 12.50
C GLU A 125 3.37 11.91 12.51
N ASP A 126 4.36 11.95 13.40
CA ASP A 126 5.31 10.85 13.56
C ASP A 126 4.61 9.58 14.06
N ALA A 127 5.00 8.44 13.46
CA ALA A 127 4.52 7.12 13.83
C ALA A 127 5.29 6.60 15.05
N SER A 128 4.98 7.15 16.24
CA SER A 128 5.56 6.67 17.50
C SER A 128 4.54 5.92 18.34
N ALA A 129 4.99 5.00 19.20
CA ALA A 129 4.12 4.28 20.13
C ALA A 129 3.37 5.21 21.11
N ALA A 130 3.89 6.43 21.34
CA ALA A 130 3.26 7.45 22.17
C ALA A 130 2.11 8.19 21.45
N ASN A 131 2.08 8.15 20.11
CA ASN A 131 1.01 8.78 19.34
C ASN A 131 -0.24 7.88 19.27
N THR A 132 -0.95 7.78 20.39
CA THR A 132 -2.15 6.93 20.50
C THR A 132 -3.29 7.40 19.61
N ALA A 133 -3.34 8.70 19.26
CA ALA A 133 -4.37 9.26 18.38
C ALA A 133 -4.22 8.72 16.95
N LEU A 134 -3.00 8.77 16.39
CA LEU A 134 -2.67 8.16 15.09
C LEU A 134 -2.97 6.66 15.11
N ILE A 135 -2.54 5.94 16.14
CA ILE A 135 -2.77 4.50 16.25
C ILE A 135 -4.28 4.17 16.28
N ASP A 136 -5.07 4.95 17.01
CA ASP A 136 -6.52 4.78 17.07
C ASP A 136 -7.23 5.13 15.75
N ALA A 137 -6.73 6.13 15.01
CA ALA A 137 -7.23 6.47 13.68
C ALA A 137 -6.98 5.33 12.68
N LEU A 138 -5.77 4.78 12.64
CA LEU A 138 -5.41 3.64 11.77
C LEU A 138 -6.23 2.37 12.11
N ARG A 139 -6.56 2.15 13.40
CA ARG A 139 -7.48 1.08 13.80
C ARG A 139 -8.86 1.22 13.16
N LYS A 140 -9.33 2.45 12.97
CA LYS A 140 -10.64 2.78 12.38
C LYS A 140 -10.59 3.07 10.88
N GLY A 141 -9.50 2.67 10.22
CA GLY A 141 -9.37 2.79 8.76
C GLY A 141 -8.88 4.14 8.28
N GLY A 142 -8.29 4.97 9.15
CA GLY A 142 -7.61 6.23 8.79
C GLY A 142 -6.31 6.03 7.99
N ASP A 143 -6.29 5.06 7.09
CA ASP A 143 -5.16 4.73 6.23
C ASP A 143 -5.53 4.98 4.76
N LEU A 144 -4.57 4.80 3.85
CA LEU A 144 -4.76 4.92 2.40
C LEU A 144 -5.79 3.90 1.90
N LEU A 145 -5.75 2.70 2.47
CA LEU A 145 -6.55 1.54 2.10
C LEU A 145 -6.34 1.14 0.64
N ASN A 146 -5.07 1.01 0.24
CA ASN A 146 -4.71 0.59 -1.12
C ASN A 146 -5.25 -0.81 -1.43
N VAL A 147 -5.42 -1.08 -2.73
CA VAL A 147 -5.81 -2.40 -3.24
C VAL A 147 -4.59 -3.06 -3.88
N PHE A 148 -4.41 -4.36 -3.66
CA PHE A 148 -3.31 -5.16 -4.16
C PHE A 148 -3.82 -6.07 -5.30
N GLY A 149 -2.97 -6.31 -6.30
CA GLY A 149 -3.28 -7.20 -7.42
C GLY A 149 -3.16 -8.68 -7.10
N ASP A 150 -2.28 -9.06 -6.15
CA ASP A 150 -2.01 -10.46 -5.83
C ASP A 150 -1.57 -10.67 -4.37
N PHE A 151 -2.10 -11.74 -3.74
CA PHE A 151 -1.77 -12.14 -2.37
C PHE A 151 -0.70 -13.25 -2.39
N PRO A 152 0.29 -13.23 -1.48
CA PRO A 152 1.32 -14.27 -1.44
C PRO A 152 0.74 -15.61 -0.99
N THR A 153 0.62 -16.57 -1.91
CA THR A 153 0.09 -17.91 -1.65
C THR A 153 0.82 -18.97 -2.46
N LEU A 154 0.87 -20.20 -1.95
CA LEU A 154 1.33 -21.38 -2.69
C LEU A 154 0.18 -22.24 -3.23
N LYS A 155 -1.07 -21.90 -2.88
CA LYS A 155 -2.25 -22.70 -3.26
C LYS A 155 -2.65 -22.49 -4.71
N ASP A 156 -2.51 -21.26 -5.20
CA ASP A 156 -2.84 -20.90 -6.56
C ASP A 156 -1.56 -20.60 -7.35
N PRO A 157 -1.23 -21.37 -8.39
CA PRO A 157 -0.04 -21.15 -9.20
C PRO A 157 0.02 -19.80 -9.94
N ARG A 158 -1.12 -19.16 -10.22
CA ARG A 158 -1.18 -17.80 -10.79
C ARG A 158 -0.67 -16.81 -9.75
N HIS A 159 -1.36 -16.74 -8.60
CA HIS A 159 -1.01 -15.82 -7.52
C HIS A 159 0.40 -16.06 -6.99
N SER A 160 0.84 -17.33 -6.88
CA SER A 160 2.19 -17.67 -6.40
C SER A 160 3.32 -17.18 -7.31
N ARG A 161 3.04 -16.97 -8.60
CA ARG A 161 4.02 -16.56 -9.61
C ARG A 161 3.95 -15.07 -9.94
N ALA A 162 2.79 -14.45 -9.71
CA ALA A 162 2.55 -13.02 -9.94
C ALA A 162 3.03 -12.17 -8.76
N TYR A 163 2.79 -12.61 -7.52
CA TYR A 163 3.12 -11.83 -6.33
C TYR A 163 4.55 -11.30 -6.32
N SER A 164 4.66 -9.99 -6.11
CA SER A 164 5.91 -9.30 -5.79
C SER A 164 5.71 -8.37 -4.60
N PRO A 165 6.70 -8.23 -3.69
CA PRO A 165 6.68 -7.17 -2.69
C PRO A 165 7.04 -5.79 -3.28
N LEU A 166 7.49 -5.71 -4.53
CA LEU A 166 7.77 -4.45 -5.22
C LEU A 166 6.57 -4.05 -6.07
N TRP A 167 5.93 -2.94 -5.72
CA TRP A 167 4.66 -2.55 -6.30
C TRP A 167 4.76 -1.29 -7.15
N ASP A 168 4.21 -1.37 -8.36
CA ASP A 168 4.04 -0.26 -9.27
C ASP A 168 2.69 0.43 -9.01
N ALA A 169 2.73 1.69 -8.59
CA ALA A 169 1.54 2.42 -8.18
C ALA A 169 0.66 2.78 -9.39
N GLN A 170 -0.60 2.34 -9.34
CA GLN A 170 -1.68 2.69 -10.25
C GLN A 170 -2.59 3.70 -9.53
N LEU A 171 -2.54 4.98 -9.92
CA LEU A 171 -3.28 6.02 -9.18
C LEU A 171 -4.56 6.42 -9.90
N GLY A 172 -5.67 6.31 -9.17
CA GLY A 172 -6.98 6.78 -9.57
C GLY A 172 -7.33 8.14 -9.00
N GLN A 173 -8.10 8.91 -9.76
CA GLN A 173 -8.75 10.13 -9.34
C GLN A 173 -10.22 10.07 -9.75
N TRP A 174 -11.11 10.14 -8.76
CA TRP A 174 -12.53 10.31 -8.99
C TRP A 174 -12.81 11.65 -9.66
N THR A 175 -13.59 11.63 -10.73
CA THR A 175 -14.02 12.83 -11.42
C THR A 175 -15.06 13.59 -10.61
N GLN A 176 -15.25 14.87 -10.92
CA GLN A 176 -16.30 15.66 -10.28
C GLN A 176 -17.69 15.03 -10.49
N LYS A 177 -17.94 14.46 -11.68
CA LYS A 177 -19.18 13.73 -11.97
C LYS A 177 -19.40 12.57 -10.98
N ALA A 178 -18.39 11.73 -10.76
CA ALA A 178 -18.51 10.62 -9.81
C ALA A 178 -18.78 11.09 -8.38
N ILE A 179 -18.20 12.24 -7.99
CA ILE A 179 -18.44 12.86 -6.68
C ILE A 179 -19.87 13.39 -6.58
N ASP A 180 -20.34 14.14 -7.58
CA ASP A 180 -21.68 14.73 -7.60
C ASP A 180 -22.78 13.64 -7.61
N GLU A 181 -22.52 12.51 -8.27
CA GLU A 181 -23.42 11.35 -8.33
C GLU A 181 -23.26 10.39 -7.12
N GLY A 182 -22.31 10.64 -6.21
CA GLY A 182 -22.05 9.78 -5.05
C GLY A 182 -21.51 8.39 -5.39
N LEU A 183 -20.85 8.26 -6.55
CA LEU A 183 -20.28 7.02 -7.08
C LEU A 183 -18.80 6.83 -6.71
N ASN A 184 -18.17 7.83 -6.08
CA ASN A 184 -16.78 7.83 -5.60
C ASN A 184 -16.57 6.94 -4.35
N LYS A 185 -17.02 5.69 -4.42
CA LYS A 185 -17.02 4.71 -3.33
C LYS A 185 -15.69 4.00 -3.20
N ARG A 186 -15.44 3.41 -2.02
CA ARG A 186 -14.22 2.64 -1.76
C ARG A 186 -14.11 1.47 -2.75
N GLN A 187 -12.91 1.27 -3.29
CA GLN A 187 -12.54 0.13 -4.12
C GLN A 187 -11.73 -0.86 -3.28
N ILE A 188 -11.95 -2.15 -3.51
CA ILE A 188 -11.37 -3.23 -2.69
C ILE A 188 -10.85 -4.42 -3.53
N ASP A 189 -10.87 -4.30 -4.86
CA ASP A 189 -10.57 -5.39 -5.79
C ASP A 189 -9.97 -4.84 -7.09
N GLU A 190 -8.89 -5.44 -7.60
CA GLU A 190 -8.17 -4.96 -8.80
C GLU A 190 -9.08 -4.95 -10.04
N ASN A 191 -9.90 -5.97 -10.23
CA ASN A 191 -10.73 -6.12 -11.42
C ASN A 191 -11.90 -5.13 -11.40
N VAL A 192 -12.45 -4.82 -10.22
CA VAL A 192 -13.42 -3.74 -10.10
C VAL A 192 -12.81 -2.40 -10.54
N VAL A 193 -11.58 -2.09 -10.11
CA VAL A 193 -10.90 -0.84 -10.49
C VAL A 193 -10.63 -0.78 -11.99
N PHE A 194 -10.09 -1.86 -12.58
CA PHE A 194 -9.84 -1.92 -14.02
C PHE A 194 -11.12 -1.84 -14.85
N ASN A 195 -12.16 -2.58 -14.46
CA ASN A 195 -13.45 -2.54 -15.15
C ASN A 195 -14.04 -1.13 -15.11
N LEU A 196 -13.93 -0.44 -13.97
CA LEU A 196 -14.37 0.94 -13.85
C LEU A 196 -13.58 1.87 -14.75
N ALA A 197 -12.25 1.79 -14.75
CA ALA A 197 -11.40 2.62 -15.61
C ALA A 197 -11.65 2.37 -17.11
N ALA A 198 -11.85 1.12 -17.51
CA ALA A 198 -12.08 0.74 -18.90
C ALA A 198 -13.48 1.12 -19.40
N THR A 199 -14.52 0.93 -18.58
CA THR A 199 -15.92 1.10 -19.01
C THR A 199 -16.51 2.44 -18.65
N ARG A 200 -15.95 3.13 -17.64
CA ARG A 200 -16.43 4.41 -17.11
C ARG A 200 -15.26 5.40 -16.89
N PRO A 201 -14.51 5.75 -17.95
CA PRO A 201 -13.47 6.79 -17.85
C PRO A 201 -14.05 8.19 -17.53
N ASP A 202 -15.38 8.36 -17.61
CA ASP A 202 -16.08 9.55 -17.13
C ASP A 202 -16.18 9.63 -15.59
N LEU A 203 -15.95 8.52 -14.87
CA LEU A 203 -16.04 8.44 -13.41
C LEU A 203 -14.68 8.39 -12.73
N ILE A 204 -13.69 7.74 -13.34
CA ILE A 204 -12.34 7.62 -12.80
C ILE A 204 -11.30 7.88 -13.89
N THR A 205 -10.29 8.67 -13.53
CA THR A 205 -9.14 9.00 -14.38
C THR A 205 -7.86 8.72 -13.61
N GLY A 206 -6.71 8.88 -14.26
CA GLY A 206 -5.44 9.12 -13.59
C GLY A 206 -5.35 10.55 -13.04
N PRO A 207 -4.21 10.89 -12.40
CA PRO A 207 -3.95 12.22 -11.87
C PRO A 207 -4.16 13.33 -12.90
N GLY A 208 -4.88 14.40 -12.53
CA GLY A 208 -5.09 15.57 -13.38
C GLY A 208 -5.94 15.30 -14.64
N GLY A 209 -6.68 14.18 -14.67
CA GLY A 209 -7.51 13.80 -15.82
C GLY A 209 -6.78 12.98 -16.88
N ALA A 210 -5.53 12.56 -16.63
CA ALA A 210 -4.82 11.61 -17.48
C ALA A 210 -5.57 10.27 -17.57
N PRO A 211 -5.26 9.40 -18.54
CA PRO A 211 -5.73 8.01 -18.49
C PRO A 211 -5.33 7.33 -17.18
N TYR A 212 -6.20 6.46 -16.65
CA TYR A 212 -5.89 5.65 -15.47
C TYR A 212 -4.73 4.70 -15.78
N GLY A 213 -3.80 4.55 -14.84
CA GLY A 213 -2.71 3.58 -14.95
C GLY A 213 -1.51 3.91 -14.06
N SER A 214 -0.37 3.31 -14.42
CA SER A 214 0.91 3.48 -13.72
C SER A 214 1.34 4.94 -13.70
N VAL A 215 1.87 5.39 -12.56
CA VAL A 215 2.40 6.75 -12.40
C VAL A 215 3.90 6.82 -12.25
N GLY A 216 4.62 5.71 -12.44
CA GLY A 216 6.08 5.72 -12.33
C GLY A 216 6.62 5.68 -10.90
N ILE A 217 5.78 5.29 -9.94
CA ILE A 217 6.13 5.27 -8.52
C ILE A 217 6.21 3.83 -8.04
N ASP A 218 7.32 3.50 -7.37
CA ASP A 218 7.60 2.18 -6.82
C ASP A 218 7.59 2.19 -5.30
N ILE A 219 6.90 1.21 -4.72
CA ILE A 219 6.76 1.03 -3.28
C ILE A 219 7.10 -0.42 -2.95
N ASN A 220 8.07 -0.63 -2.06
CA ASN A 220 8.36 -1.95 -1.51
C ASN A 220 7.41 -2.17 -0.31
N CYS A 221 6.32 -2.91 -0.53
CA CYS A 221 5.32 -3.17 0.49
C CYS A 221 4.90 -4.66 0.53
N ALA A 222 5.52 -5.43 1.41
CA ALA A 222 5.21 -6.84 1.54
C ALA A 222 3.88 -7.06 2.28
N VAL A 223 3.02 -7.93 1.72
CA VAL A 223 1.84 -8.41 2.42
C VAL A 223 2.27 -9.32 3.58
N ILE A 224 1.75 -9.04 4.78
CA ILE A 224 2.06 -9.76 6.01
C ILE A 224 1.01 -10.83 6.29
N GLY A 225 -0.27 -10.55 5.99
CA GLY A 225 -1.35 -11.51 6.18
C GLY A 225 -2.73 -10.92 5.90
N PHE A 226 -3.76 -11.71 6.15
CA PHE A 226 -5.17 -11.30 6.09
C PHE A 226 -5.80 -11.37 7.49
N THR A 227 -6.92 -10.66 7.67
CA THR A 227 -7.58 -10.56 9.00
C THR A 227 -8.83 -11.42 9.14
N ASP A 228 -9.42 -11.89 8.04
CA ASP A 228 -10.63 -12.70 8.05
C ASP A 228 -10.48 -13.90 7.09
N GLU A 229 -10.78 -13.70 5.81
CA GLU A 229 -10.65 -14.72 4.78
C GLU A 229 -9.40 -14.49 3.91
N ALA A 230 -8.86 -15.58 3.37
CA ALA A 230 -7.77 -15.49 2.42
C ALA A 230 -8.27 -14.90 1.08
N PRO A 231 -7.54 -13.94 0.46
CA PRO A 231 -7.84 -13.47 -0.89
C PRO A 231 -7.59 -14.61 -1.89
N THR A 232 -8.66 -15.27 -2.34
CA THR A 232 -8.54 -16.41 -3.27
C THR A 232 -9.21 -16.20 -4.61
N ALA A 233 -10.08 -15.19 -4.74
CA ALA A 233 -10.81 -14.93 -5.97
C ALA A 233 -11.31 -13.48 -6.00
N ASN A 234 -11.06 -12.79 -7.13
CA ASN A 234 -11.55 -11.44 -7.36
C ASN A 234 -13.09 -11.38 -7.34
N LEU A 235 -13.63 -10.22 -6.98
CA LEU A 235 -15.07 -9.97 -6.88
C LEU A 235 -15.79 -10.02 -8.23
N VAL A 236 -15.07 -9.71 -9.31
CA VAL A 236 -15.59 -9.69 -10.68
C VAL A 236 -14.54 -10.20 -11.66
N ASP A 237 -14.99 -10.74 -12.77
CA ASP A 237 -14.12 -11.04 -13.92
C ASP A 237 -13.68 -9.73 -14.61
N PRO A 238 -12.45 -9.68 -15.14
CA PRO A 238 -12.00 -8.52 -15.90
C PRO A 238 -12.74 -8.44 -17.24
N VAL A 239 -13.20 -7.24 -17.62
CA VAL A 239 -13.77 -7.02 -18.96
C VAL A 239 -12.64 -7.04 -20.01
N PRO A 240 -12.94 -7.36 -21.29
CA PRO A 240 -11.90 -7.46 -22.32
C PRO A 240 -11.03 -6.21 -22.42
N ASN A 241 -9.71 -6.40 -22.41
CA ASN A 241 -8.68 -5.34 -22.50
C ASN A 241 -8.70 -4.30 -21.36
N SER A 242 -9.31 -4.62 -20.21
CA SER A 242 -9.32 -3.72 -19.05
C SER A 242 -8.01 -3.67 -18.27
N GLN A 243 -7.27 -4.78 -18.26
CA GLN A 243 -5.98 -4.87 -17.60
C GLN A 243 -4.88 -4.39 -18.54
N PHE A 244 -4.04 -3.47 -18.05
CA PHE A 244 -2.85 -3.04 -18.76
C PHE A 244 -1.62 -3.08 -17.83
N PRO A 245 -0.50 -3.70 -18.29
CA PRO A 245 -0.46 -4.59 -19.45
C PRO A 245 -1.40 -5.81 -19.28
N PRO A 246 -1.83 -6.45 -20.40
CA PRO A 246 -2.72 -7.60 -20.33
C PRO A 246 -2.04 -8.79 -19.64
N ARG A 247 -2.78 -9.47 -18.76
CA ARG A 247 -2.41 -10.78 -18.20
C ARG A 247 -2.82 -11.93 -19.12
#